data_AF-A0A0Q7PVB9-F1
#
_entry.id   AF-A0A0Q7PVB9-F1
#
_cell.length_a   1.000
_cell.length_b   1.000
_cell.length_c   1.000
_cell.angle_alpha   90.00
_cell.angle_beta   90.00
_cell.angle_gamma   90.00
#
_symmetry.space_group_name_H-M   'P 1'
#
loop_
_entity.id
_entity.type
_entity.pdbx_description
1 polymer ?
#
loop_
_entity_poly.entity_id
_entity_poly.type
_entity_poly.pdbx_seq_one_letter_code
_entity_poly.pdbx_strand_id
1 'polypeptide(L)'
;MPTTLLALTLGACGSESDGDDDTRAEDTTQTTPSTDPGSTSPSTSTGGGGVDFDEVAILHATAAGGETSAAPVVLDSDAAVADFVAPFTRGDLGQQVQTTYVATKVPDGRTMVGSVVSIGCDVPPGVTVSAADSLTITPKKVASPLPECLAPVTTVALVLVDSDAVT
;
A
#
# COMPACT_ATOMS: atom_id res chain seq x y z
N MET A 1 -7.23 -1.82 55.87
CA MET A 1 -7.76 -0.55 56.41
C MET A 1 -8.05 0.36 55.23
N PRO A 2 -9.30 0.85 55.06
CA PRO A 2 -9.67 1.74 53.97
C PRO A 2 -9.40 3.19 54.38
N THR A 3 -8.81 3.99 53.50
CA THR A 3 -8.87 5.45 53.62
C THR A 3 -9.01 6.05 52.24
N THR A 4 -10.25 6.41 51.96
CA THR A 4 -10.73 7.29 50.91
C THR A 4 -10.04 8.65 51.00
N LEU A 5 -9.58 9.21 49.88
CA LEU A 5 -9.63 10.66 49.69
C LEU A 5 -9.92 11.02 48.24
N LEU A 6 -10.95 11.87 48.12
CA LEU A 6 -11.61 12.42 46.95
C LEU A 6 -10.99 13.79 46.66
N ALA A 7 -10.71 14.13 45.39
CA ALA A 7 -10.54 15.52 44.97
C ALA A 7 -10.99 15.70 43.50
N LEU A 8 -12.18 16.29 43.35
CA LEU A 8 -12.64 16.92 42.11
C LEU A 8 -11.99 18.29 41.97
N THR A 9 -11.43 18.59 40.79
CA THR A 9 -11.20 19.97 40.36
C THR A 9 -11.73 20.15 38.94
N LEU A 10 -12.91 20.77 38.83
CA LEU A 10 -13.38 21.41 37.61
C LEU A 10 -12.55 22.69 37.41
N GLY A 11 -11.76 22.74 36.35
CA GLY A 11 -11.14 23.96 35.84
C GLY A 11 -11.77 24.31 34.49
N ALA A 12 -12.90 25.02 34.54
CA ALA A 12 -13.41 25.78 33.41
C ALA A 12 -12.81 27.19 33.51
N CYS A 13 -12.05 27.62 32.50
CA CYS A 13 -11.74 29.02 32.29
C CYS A 13 -11.82 29.28 30.79
N GLY A 14 -12.88 29.97 30.38
CA GLY A 14 -12.95 30.62 29.09
C GLY A 14 -12.11 31.90 29.08
N SER A 15 -11.71 32.29 27.88
CA SER A 15 -11.25 33.64 27.58
C SER A 15 -11.60 33.90 26.12
N GLU A 16 -12.71 34.62 25.95
CA GLU A 16 -13.06 35.35 24.75
C GLU A 16 -12.10 36.55 24.56
N SER A 17 -11.64 36.77 23.33
CA SER A 17 -10.97 38.01 22.92
C SER A 17 -11.33 38.27 21.46
N ASP A 18 -12.03 39.39 21.27
CA ASP A 18 -12.51 39.95 20.02
C ASP A 18 -11.44 40.79 19.30
N GLY A 19 -11.51 40.80 17.96
CA GLY A 19 -10.96 41.82 17.04
C GLY A 19 -9.44 41.74 16.83
N ASP A 20 -8.87 41.88 15.63
CA ASP A 20 -9.30 42.63 14.45
C ASP A 20 -8.57 42.10 13.19
N ASP A 21 -8.98 42.63 12.05
CA ASP A 21 -8.75 42.22 10.65
C ASP A 21 -7.28 42.14 10.21
N ASP A 22 -6.91 41.07 9.50
CA ASP A 22 -5.87 41.12 8.47
C ASP A 22 -6.23 40.13 7.35
N THR A 23 -7.02 40.64 6.41
CA THR A 23 -7.38 39.95 5.17
C THR A 23 -6.12 39.78 4.29
N ARG A 24 -5.40 38.67 4.45
CA ARG A 24 -4.38 38.22 3.48
C ARG A 24 -5.04 37.26 2.50
N ALA A 25 -5.32 37.75 1.29
CA ALA A 25 -5.64 36.91 0.15
C ALA A 25 -4.40 36.06 -0.20
N GLU A 26 -4.42 34.77 0.15
CA GLU A 26 -3.52 33.77 -0.43
C GLU A 26 -4.33 32.79 -1.28
N ASP A 27 -4.15 33.03 -2.58
CA ASP A 27 -4.30 32.14 -3.73
C ASP A 27 -4.65 30.68 -3.39
N THR A 28 -5.95 30.39 -3.41
CA THR A 28 -6.47 29.03 -3.30
C THR A 28 -6.29 28.34 -4.64
N THR A 29 -5.10 27.81 -4.91
CA THR A 29 -4.95 26.80 -5.97
C THR A 29 -5.49 25.47 -5.46
N GLN A 30 -6.82 25.39 -5.36
CA GLN A 30 -7.56 24.15 -5.23
C GLN A 30 -7.33 23.33 -6.50
N THR A 31 -6.29 22.51 -6.50
CA THR A 31 -6.16 21.46 -7.51
C THR A 31 -6.75 20.20 -6.89
N THR A 32 -7.94 19.88 -7.38
CA THR A 32 -8.68 18.65 -7.15
C THR A 32 -7.78 17.42 -7.09
N PRO A 33 -7.95 16.48 -6.14
CA PRO A 33 -7.35 15.17 -6.26
C PRO A 33 -7.92 14.52 -7.53
N SER A 34 -7.06 14.34 -8.53
CA SER A 34 -7.38 13.61 -9.75
C SER A 34 -7.50 12.14 -9.38
N THR A 35 -8.72 11.70 -9.05
CA THR A 35 -9.06 10.29 -8.98
C THR A 35 -9.16 9.83 -10.42
N ASP A 36 -8.10 9.25 -10.96
CA ASP A 36 -8.15 8.59 -12.26
C ASP A 36 -8.86 7.25 -12.07
N PRO A 37 -10.09 7.06 -12.61
CA PRO A 37 -10.78 5.80 -12.50
C PRO A 37 -10.26 4.86 -13.59
N GLY A 38 -9.45 3.88 -13.19
CA GLY A 38 -9.31 2.63 -13.91
C GLY A 38 -8.60 2.71 -15.26
N SER A 39 -7.33 2.30 -15.26
CA SER A 39 -6.77 1.58 -16.41
C SER A 39 -6.47 0.15 -15.99
N THR A 40 -7.52 -0.65 -15.82
CA THR A 40 -7.43 -2.10 -16.05
C THR A 40 -7.20 -2.32 -17.54
N SER A 41 -5.97 -2.07 -18.00
CA SER A 41 -5.52 -2.57 -19.29
C SER A 41 -5.07 -4.01 -19.08
N PRO A 42 -5.70 -5.00 -19.75
CA PRO A 42 -5.21 -6.37 -19.69
C PRO A 42 -3.78 -6.36 -20.27
N SER A 43 -2.80 -6.65 -19.40
CA SER A 43 -1.41 -6.77 -19.81
C SER A 43 -1.27 -8.11 -20.54
N THR A 44 -1.46 -8.13 -21.86
CA THR A 44 -1.15 -9.29 -22.69
C THR A 44 0.37 -9.52 -22.71
N SER A 45 0.83 -10.41 -21.85
CA SER A 45 2.24 -10.80 -21.75
C SER A 45 2.67 -11.54 -23.02
N THR A 46 3.47 -10.90 -23.87
CA THR A 46 4.14 -11.54 -25.02
C THR A 46 5.49 -12.06 -24.55
N GLY A 47 5.47 -13.24 -23.92
CA GLY A 47 6.64 -13.96 -23.45
C GLY A 47 6.17 -15.25 -22.78
N GLY A 48 6.53 -16.41 -23.35
CA GLY A 48 5.99 -17.72 -22.95
C GLY A 48 6.17 -17.98 -21.46
N GLY A 49 5.07 -18.03 -20.73
CA GLY A 49 5.04 -18.20 -19.27
C GLY A 49 4.34 -17.09 -18.50
N GLY A 50 3.92 -16.00 -19.15
CA GLY A 50 3.04 -15.00 -18.54
C GLY A 50 1.66 -15.59 -18.23
N VAL A 51 1.13 -15.29 -17.05
CA VAL A 51 -0.24 -15.67 -16.66
C VAL A 51 -1.17 -14.47 -16.72
N ASP A 52 -2.47 -14.73 -16.85
CA ASP A 52 -3.48 -13.70 -16.67
C ASP A 52 -3.56 -13.27 -15.21
N PHE A 53 -3.62 -11.97 -14.96
CA PHE A 53 -3.70 -11.42 -13.62
C PHE A 53 -4.33 -10.03 -13.65
N ASP A 54 -4.97 -9.66 -12.54
CA ASP A 54 -5.43 -8.29 -12.29
C ASP A 54 -4.50 -7.62 -11.29
N GLU A 55 -3.89 -6.50 -11.66
CA GLU A 55 -3.15 -5.67 -10.72
C GLU A 55 -4.15 -4.93 -9.82
N VAL A 56 -4.17 -5.26 -8.52
CA VAL A 56 -5.07 -4.64 -7.55
C VAL A 56 -4.48 -3.31 -7.09
N ALA A 57 -3.19 -3.32 -6.71
CA ALA A 57 -2.50 -2.12 -6.27
C ALA A 57 -0.98 -2.29 -6.31
N ILE A 58 -0.29 -1.17 -6.55
CA ILE A 58 1.13 -0.98 -6.26
C ILE A 58 1.24 0.00 -5.09
N LEU A 59 1.46 -0.54 -3.89
CA LEU A 59 1.51 0.20 -2.64
C LEU A 59 2.97 0.45 -2.25
N HIS A 60 3.26 1.60 -1.66
CA HIS A 60 4.64 1.93 -1.30
C HIS A 60 4.73 2.91 -0.14
N ALA A 61 5.82 2.80 0.62
CA ALA A 61 6.18 3.82 1.60
C ALA A 61 7.69 3.89 1.81
N THR A 62 8.17 5.07 2.20
CA THR A 62 9.58 5.29 2.49
C THR A 62 9.97 4.60 3.80
N ALA A 63 11.08 3.86 3.77
CA ALA A 63 11.69 3.19 4.91
C ALA A 63 10.74 2.25 5.68
N ALA A 64 9.75 1.65 4.99
CA ALA A 64 8.74 0.80 5.63
C ALA A 64 9.33 -0.46 6.27
N GLY A 65 10.47 -0.95 5.76
CA GLY A 65 11.06 -2.23 6.14
C GLY A 65 10.70 -3.34 5.15
N GLY A 66 10.71 -4.59 5.62
CA GLY A 66 10.51 -5.78 4.78
C GLY A 66 11.74 -6.15 3.94
N GLU A 67 11.56 -7.20 3.14
CA GLU A 67 12.58 -7.76 2.26
C GLU A 67 11.93 -8.12 0.92
N THR A 68 12.66 -7.94 -0.18
CA THR A 68 12.14 -8.29 -1.52
C THR A 68 12.00 -9.80 -1.67
N SER A 69 10.91 -10.26 -2.28
CA SER A 69 10.70 -11.67 -2.64
C SER A 69 10.00 -11.80 -3.98
N ALA A 70 10.62 -12.50 -4.94
CA ALA A 70 9.96 -12.80 -6.21
C ALA A 70 8.80 -13.81 -6.06
N ALA A 71 8.88 -14.67 -5.04
CA ALA A 71 7.81 -15.61 -4.68
C ALA A 71 6.75 -14.86 -3.86
N PRO A 72 5.50 -14.77 -4.35
CA PRO A 72 4.46 -14.06 -3.65
C PRO A 72 3.87 -14.89 -2.50
N VAL A 73 3.28 -14.20 -1.53
CA VAL A 73 2.55 -14.78 -0.40
C VAL A 73 1.07 -14.81 -0.75
N VAL A 74 0.40 -15.94 -0.46
CA VAL A 74 -1.05 -16.06 -0.58
C VAL A 74 -1.72 -15.30 0.55
N LEU A 75 -2.63 -14.38 0.21
CA LEU A 75 -3.34 -13.52 1.14
C LEU A 75 -4.82 -13.94 1.20
N ASP A 76 -5.07 -15.15 1.68
CA ASP A 76 -6.41 -15.77 1.71
C ASP A 76 -7.16 -15.56 3.03
N SER A 77 -6.50 -14.95 4.01
CA SER A 77 -7.02 -14.77 5.37
C SER A 77 -6.41 -13.55 6.06
N ASP A 78 -7.14 -12.99 7.01
CA ASP A 78 -6.66 -11.88 7.85
C ASP A 78 -5.33 -12.21 8.54
N ALA A 79 -5.13 -13.47 8.94
CA ALA A 79 -3.89 -13.93 9.57
C ALA A 79 -2.71 -13.89 8.57
N ALA A 80 -2.90 -14.38 7.34
CA ALA A 80 -1.87 -14.32 6.31
C ALA A 80 -1.49 -12.87 5.97
N VAL A 81 -2.48 -11.96 5.93
CA VAL A 81 -2.22 -10.53 5.73
C VAL A 81 -1.46 -9.94 6.92
N ALA A 82 -1.85 -10.25 8.15
CA ALA A 82 -1.17 -9.77 9.35
C ALA A 82 0.30 -10.23 9.39
N ASP A 83 0.57 -11.48 9.05
CA ASP A 83 1.93 -12.02 8.96
C ASP A 83 2.73 -11.35 7.84
N PHE A 84 2.12 -11.15 6.67
CA PHE A 84 2.75 -10.49 5.53
C PHE A 84 3.16 -9.04 5.83
N VAL A 85 2.33 -8.29 6.58
CA VAL A 85 2.59 -6.88 6.90
C VAL A 85 3.41 -6.67 8.16
N ALA A 86 3.61 -7.69 9.00
CA ALA A 86 4.38 -7.60 10.25
C ALA A 86 5.80 -7.01 10.08
N PRO A 87 6.54 -7.27 8.98
CA PRO A 87 7.85 -6.66 8.76
C PRO A 87 7.81 -5.15 8.44
N PHE A 88 6.65 -4.58 8.12
CA PHE A 88 6.48 -3.16 7.80
C PHE A 88 6.31 -2.33 9.08
N THR A 89 7.44 -2.03 9.73
CA THR A 89 7.47 -1.42 11.07
C THR A 89 7.42 0.11 11.09
N ARG A 90 7.42 0.77 9.91
CA ARG A 90 7.40 2.23 9.78
C ARG A 90 6.46 2.69 8.67
N GLY A 91 6.00 3.94 8.78
CA GLY A 91 5.04 4.51 7.85
C GLY A 91 3.69 3.80 7.95
N ASP A 92 2.93 3.83 6.87
CA ASP A 92 1.56 3.35 6.78
C ASP A 92 1.39 2.17 5.79
N LEU A 93 2.48 1.64 5.20
CA LEU A 93 2.41 0.58 4.18
C LEU A 93 1.64 -0.66 4.65
N GLY A 94 1.86 -1.12 5.88
CA GLY A 94 1.12 -2.25 6.44
C GLY A 94 -0.38 -1.98 6.57
N GLN A 95 -0.76 -0.74 6.92
CA GLN A 95 -2.16 -0.32 6.99
C GLN A 95 -2.78 -0.20 5.59
N GLN A 96 -2.02 0.32 4.61
CA GLN A 96 -2.47 0.39 3.21
C GLN A 96 -2.78 -1.02 2.68
N VAL A 97 -1.88 -2.00 2.90
CA VAL A 97 -2.09 -3.39 2.47
C VAL A 97 -3.33 -3.99 3.12
N GLN A 98 -3.50 -3.85 4.45
CA GLN A 98 -4.69 -4.34 5.15
C GLN A 98 -5.97 -3.69 4.63
N THR A 99 -5.94 -2.38 4.41
CA THR A 99 -7.10 -1.63 3.91
C THR A 99 -7.48 -2.06 2.49
N THR A 100 -6.50 -2.21 1.61
CA THR A 100 -6.72 -2.70 0.23
C THR A 100 -7.24 -4.13 0.24
N TYR A 101 -6.72 -5.00 1.09
CA TYR A 101 -7.21 -6.37 1.24
C TYR A 101 -8.70 -6.40 1.61
N VAL A 102 -9.09 -5.69 2.68
CA VAL A 102 -10.49 -5.64 3.15
C VAL A 102 -11.43 -5.02 2.10
N ALA A 103 -10.96 -4.01 1.37
CA ALA A 103 -11.76 -3.33 0.36
C ALA A 103 -11.93 -4.14 -0.94
N THR A 104 -11.01 -5.06 -1.22
CA THR A 104 -11.00 -5.80 -2.49
C THR A 104 -11.95 -6.99 -2.41
N LYS A 105 -12.93 -7.03 -3.30
CA LYS A 105 -13.75 -8.23 -3.52
C LYS A 105 -13.00 -9.19 -4.44
N VAL A 106 -12.49 -10.27 -3.88
CA VAL A 106 -11.87 -11.35 -4.66
C VAL A 106 -12.97 -12.18 -5.34
N PRO A 107 -13.03 -12.25 -6.69
CA PRO A 107 -14.01 -13.07 -7.38
C PRO A 107 -13.80 -14.58 -7.13
N ASP A 108 -14.85 -15.38 -7.32
CA ASP A 108 -14.75 -16.84 -7.30
C ASP A 108 -13.71 -17.33 -8.33
N GLY A 109 -12.87 -18.29 -7.93
CA GLY A 109 -11.80 -18.83 -8.79
C GLY A 109 -10.54 -17.97 -8.87
N ARG A 110 -10.49 -16.83 -8.17
CA ARG A 110 -9.30 -15.99 -8.06
C ARG A 110 -8.73 -16.03 -6.64
N THR A 111 -7.43 -15.79 -6.53
CA THR A 111 -6.72 -15.68 -5.25
C THR A 111 -5.93 -14.38 -5.23
N MET A 112 -6.00 -13.64 -4.12
CA MET A 112 -5.11 -12.50 -3.90
C MET A 112 -3.75 -12.98 -3.42
N VAL A 113 -2.70 -12.47 -4.06
CA VAL A 113 -1.32 -12.67 -3.63
C VAL A 113 -0.58 -11.35 -3.53
N GLY A 114 0.40 -11.30 -2.64
CA GLY A 114 1.21 -10.10 -2.38
C GLY A 114 2.71 -10.38 -2.44
N SER A 115 3.48 -9.42 -2.93
CA SER A 115 4.95 -9.50 -2.92
C SER A 115 5.57 -8.12 -2.68
N VAL A 116 6.64 -8.07 -1.90
CA VAL A 116 7.56 -6.92 -1.90
C VAL A 116 8.41 -7.02 -3.16
N VAL A 117 8.02 -6.28 -4.19
CA VAL A 117 8.59 -6.36 -5.54
C VAL A 117 9.84 -5.50 -5.71
N SER A 118 10.02 -4.48 -4.87
CA SER A 118 11.16 -3.58 -4.93
C SER A 118 11.43 -2.92 -3.59
N ILE A 119 12.70 -2.71 -3.28
CA ILE A 119 13.16 -1.75 -2.27
C ILE A 119 14.21 -0.87 -2.96
N GLY A 120 13.86 0.39 -3.23
CA GLY A 120 14.68 1.27 -4.06
C GLY A 120 14.18 2.70 -4.07
N CYS A 121 14.69 3.54 -4.97
CA CYS A 121 14.41 4.98 -4.94
C CYS A 121 13.13 5.34 -5.70
N ASP A 122 12.78 4.46 -6.65
CA ASP A 122 11.67 4.65 -7.55
C ASP A 122 10.61 3.58 -7.28
N VAL A 123 9.36 3.95 -7.52
CA VAL A 123 8.23 3.04 -7.51
C VAL A 123 8.08 2.45 -8.92
N PRO A 124 8.15 1.12 -9.08
CA PRO A 124 7.83 0.47 -10.34
C PRO A 124 6.45 0.89 -10.88
N PRO A 125 6.29 1.11 -12.20
CA PRO A 125 5.01 1.53 -12.79
C PRO A 125 3.99 0.38 -12.94
N GLY A 126 4.22 -0.76 -12.30
CA GLY A 126 3.41 -1.97 -12.37
C GLY A 126 4.26 -3.24 -12.30
N VAL A 127 3.62 -4.39 -12.50
CA VAL A 127 4.29 -5.70 -12.46
C VAL A 127 4.00 -6.57 -13.68
N THR A 128 4.74 -7.67 -13.80
CA THR A 128 4.43 -8.82 -14.65
C THR A 128 4.38 -10.07 -13.78
N VAL A 129 3.45 -10.98 -14.08
CA VAL A 129 3.29 -12.25 -13.36
C VAL A 129 3.59 -13.42 -14.30
N SER A 130 4.38 -14.38 -13.83
CA SER A 130 4.72 -15.60 -14.57
C SER A 130 4.57 -16.84 -13.69
N ALA A 131 4.17 -17.96 -14.31
CA ALA A 131 4.04 -19.27 -13.65
C ALA A 131 4.78 -20.39 -14.42
N ALA A 132 5.96 -20.11 -14.97
CA ALA A 132 6.71 -21.09 -15.75
C ALA A 132 7.15 -22.31 -14.90
N ASP A 133 7.76 -22.05 -13.73
CA ASP A 133 8.18 -23.08 -12.77
C ASP A 133 7.48 -22.92 -11.41
N SER A 134 7.23 -21.66 -11.03
CA SER A 134 6.49 -21.24 -9.85
C SER A 134 5.92 -19.85 -10.10
N LEU A 135 4.88 -19.46 -9.34
CA LEU A 135 4.32 -18.12 -9.47
C LEU A 135 5.35 -17.07 -9.02
N THR A 136 5.61 -16.10 -9.88
CA THR A 136 6.54 -15.00 -9.61
C THR A 136 5.94 -13.66 -9.99
N ILE A 137 6.21 -12.64 -9.18
CA ILE A 137 5.82 -11.25 -9.47
C ILE A 137 7.08 -10.43 -9.63
N THR A 138 7.25 -9.84 -10.82
CA THR A 138 8.42 -9.03 -11.17
C THR A 138 8.01 -7.58 -11.42
N PRO A 139 8.69 -6.58 -10.82
CA PRO A 139 8.40 -5.18 -11.11
C PRO A 139 8.75 -4.83 -12.56
N LYS A 140 7.91 -4.03 -13.21
CA LYS A 140 8.26 -3.38 -14.48
C LYS A 140 9.40 -2.40 -14.23
N LYS A 141 10.31 -2.30 -15.20
CA LYS A 141 11.46 -1.40 -15.13
C LYS A 141 10.99 0.07 -15.14
N VAL A 142 11.53 0.87 -14.23
CA VAL A 142 11.37 2.32 -14.23
C VAL A 142 12.16 2.91 -15.41
N ALA A 143 11.51 3.72 -16.24
CA ALA A 143 12.09 4.22 -17.49
C ALA A 143 13.31 5.13 -17.25
N SER A 144 13.25 5.97 -16.22
CA SER A 144 14.27 6.95 -15.86
C SER A 144 14.51 6.89 -14.35
N PRO A 145 15.26 5.89 -13.84
CA PRO A 145 15.46 5.72 -12.41
C PRO A 145 16.32 6.85 -11.83
N LEU A 146 16.06 7.21 -10.58
CA LEU A 146 16.87 8.17 -9.85
C LEU A 146 18.28 7.59 -9.59
N PRO A 147 19.35 8.38 -9.80
CA PRO A 147 20.71 7.90 -9.58
C PRO A 147 21.03 7.70 -8.09
N GLU A 148 20.37 8.46 -7.21
CA GLU A 148 20.66 8.52 -5.79
C GLU A 148 19.42 8.20 -4.95
N CYS A 149 19.63 7.41 -3.89
CA CYS A 149 18.60 7.04 -2.91
C CYS A 149 18.84 7.74 -1.58
N LEU A 150 18.13 8.85 -1.33
CA LEU A 150 18.20 9.49 -0.02
C LEU A 150 17.47 8.67 1.06
N ALA A 151 16.39 8.00 0.68
CA ALA A 151 15.70 7.04 1.53
C ALA A 151 15.07 5.94 0.65
N PRO A 152 15.27 4.66 0.98
CA PRO A 152 14.68 3.57 0.21
C PRO A 152 13.16 3.54 0.40
N VAL A 153 12.45 3.28 -0.69
CA VAL A 153 11.01 3.06 -0.76
C VAL A 153 10.76 1.57 -0.91
N THR A 154 10.03 0.99 0.03
CA THR A 154 9.53 -0.39 -0.10
C THR A 154 8.27 -0.35 -0.95
N THR A 155 8.21 -1.17 -2.00
CA THR A 155 7.04 -1.32 -2.87
C THR A 155 6.48 -2.73 -2.77
N VAL A 156 5.18 -2.82 -2.53
CA VAL A 156 4.37 -4.05 -2.53
C VAL A 156 3.46 -4.04 -3.75
N ALA A 157 3.39 -5.16 -4.45
CA ALA A 157 2.34 -5.41 -5.43
C ALA A 157 1.32 -6.39 -4.86
N LEU A 158 0.04 -6.04 -5.01
CA LEU A 158 -1.10 -6.92 -4.76
C LEU A 158 -1.74 -7.25 -6.10
N VAL A 159 -1.93 -8.53 -6.39
CA VAL A 159 -2.53 -8.99 -7.64
C VAL A 159 -3.56 -10.08 -7.38
N LEU A 160 -4.54 -10.21 -8.27
CA LEU A 160 -5.40 -11.38 -8.36
C LEU A 160 -4.89 -12.28 -9.48
N VAL A 161 -4.77 -13.57 -9.18
CA VAL A 161 -4.43 -14.62 -10.15
C VAL A 161 -5.47 -15.73 -10.07
N ASP A 162 -5.52 -16.60 -11.08
CA ASP A 162 -6.32 -17.82 -10.99
C ASP A 162 -5.86 -18.67 -9.80
N SER A 163 -6.82 -19.18 -9.02
CA SER A 163 -6.51 -19.98 -7.82
C SER A 163 -5.70 -21.25 -8.13
N ASP A 164 -5.81 -21.77 -9.35
CA ASP A 164 -5.02 -22.93 -9.79
C ASP A 164 -3.53 -22.57 -10.07
N ALA A 165 -3.18 -21.28 -10.12
CA ALA A 165 -1.81 -20.81 -10.33
C ALA A 165 -1.00 -20.69 -9.03
N VAL A 166 -1.63 -20.84 -7.87
CA VAL A 166 -0.99 -20.73 -6.53
C VAL A 166 -0.86 -22.07 -5.79
N THR A 167 -1.34 -23.16 -6.39
CA THR A 167 -1.35 -24.51 -5.80
C THR A 167 -0.11 -25.34 -6.14
#